data_AF-W8T4R9-F1
#
_entry.id   AF-W8T4R9-F1
#
_cell.length_a   1.000
_cell.length_b   1.000
_cell.length_c   1.000
_cell.angle_alpha   90.00
_cell.angle_beta   90.00
_cell.angle_gamma   90.00
#
_symmetry.space_group_name_H-M   'P 1'
#
loop_
_entity.id
_entity.type
_entity.pdbx_description
1 polymer ?
#
loop_
_entity_poly.entity_id
_entity_poly.type
_entity_poly.pdbx_seq_one_letter_code
_entity_poly.pdbx_strand_id
1 'polypeptide(L)'
;MTLICSLFGHKWRNRTCTRCGKEQTVQSKDIEIKEIETEDILPTGRTFEEQVKHDLQNVIESEKRSINPKFHRTEREEDLSFNFSQKWSYAIQKYENDIYSETAKVGTLNSVDDNIEQCHKAIAAFEAFRNYCYKKSKGGQIYFDDMWEHCHNSKNHCFSYIQSTKDYLNELTENYDAYKVRFEKESQLDKILLDIISNDNGISQRKLYPLIPEVPQASIRKAVDELVKAGKVIKEKKGSSYTLWLAEGEAN
;
A
#
# COMPACT_ATOMS: atom_id res chain seq x y z
N MET A 1 -5.67 -26.89 11.01
CA MET A 1 -6.83 -26.01 10.67
C MET A 1 -6.84 -25.82 9.16
N THR A 2 -7.88 -26.23 8.43
CA THR A 2 -7.95 -25.94 6.99
C THR A 2 -8.23 -24.44 6.80
N LEU A 3 -7.31 -23.71 6.16
CA LEU A 3 -7.33 -22.25 5.93
C LEU A 3 -8.69 -21.71 5.46
N ILE A 4 -9.45 -22.53 4.73
CA ILE A 4 -10.76 -22.17 4.21
C ILE A 4 -11.81 -21.98 5.32
N CYS A 5 -11.77 -22.73 6.42
CA CYS A 5 -12.83 -22.68 7.42
C CYS A 5 -12.69 -21.52 8.42
N SER A 6 -11.48 -20.99 8.64
CA SER A 6 -11.23 -19.81 9.48
C SER A 6 -11.58 -18.50 8.77
N LEU A 7 -11.34 -18.43 7.46
CA LEU A 7 -11.64 -17.26 6.62
C LEU A 7 -13.14 -16.94 6.52
N PHE A 8 -14.03 -17.94 6.64
CA PHE A 8 -15.49 -17.76 6.47
C PHE A 8 -16.30 -17.85 7.78
N GLY A 9 -15.65 -17.78 8.96
CA GLY A 9 -16.35 -17.69 10.25
C GLY A 9 -17.24 -18.91 10.58
N HIS A 10 -16.89 -20.10 10.10
CA HIS A 10 -17.69 -21.30 10.34
C HIS A 10 -17.63 -21.73 11.81
N LYS A 11 -18.78 -22.12 12.37
CA LYS A 11 -18.86 -22.66 13.75
C LYS A 11 -18.42 -24.12 13.80
N TRP A 12 -17.79 -24.50 14.91
CA TRP A 12 -17.26 -25.84 15.13
C TRP A 12 -17.95 -26.51 16.31
N ARG A 13 -18.28 -27.79 16.19
CA ARG A 13 -18.82 -28.61 17.28
C ARG A 13 -18.13 -29.96 17.25
N ASN A 14 -17.57 -30.39 18.38
CA ASN A 14 -16.82 -31.65 18.50
C ASN A 14 -15.72 -31.85 17.43
N ARG A 15 -14.93 -30.80 17.14
CA ARG A 15 -13.85 -30.80 16.13
C ARG A 15 -14.30 -31.06 14.68
N THR A 16 -15.59 -31.03 14.42
CA THR A 16 -16.15 -31.10 13.06
C THR A 16 -16.79 -29.76 12.71
N CYS A 17 -16.51 -29.27 11.50
CA CYS A 17 -17.18 -28.06 11.00
C CYS A 17 -18.67 -28.37 10.79
N THR A 18 -19.56 -27.61 11.43
CA THR A 18 -21.00 -27.85 11.36
C THR A 18 -21.60 -27.57 9.98
N ARG A 19 -20.84 -26.90 9.09
CA ARG A 19 -21.29 -26.50 7.75
C ARG A 19 -20.77 -27.38 6.62
N CYS A 20 -19.54 -27.87 6.71
CA CYS A 20 -18.92 -28.65 5.63
C CYS A 20 -18.52 -30.08 6.04
N GLY A 21 -18.80 -30.50 7.28
CA GLY A 21 -18.55 -31.86 7.75
C GLY A 21 -17.07 -32.24 7.88
N LYS A 22 -16.14 -31.31 7.61
CA LYS A 22 -14.70 -31.56 7.67
C LYS A 22 -14.23 -31.58 9.12
N GLU A 23 -13.50 -32.63 9.48
CA GLU A 23 -12.81 -32.74 10.77
C GLU A 23 -11.60 -31.82 10.80
N GLN A 24 -11.32 -31.29 11.99
CA GLN A 24 -10.19 -30.42 12.25
C GLN A 24 -8.91 -31.25 12.18
N THR A 25 -8.25 -31.24 11.02
CA THR A 25 -6.92 -31.85 10.86
C THR A 25 -5.91 -31.10 11.73
N VAL A 26 -5.54 -31.73 12.84
CA VAL A 26 -4.31 -31.46 13.57
C VAL A 26 -3.22 -32.25 12.87
N GLN A 27 -2.71 -31.71 11.76
CA GLN A 27 -1.31 -31.99 11.48
C GLN A 27 -0.54 -31.09 12.43
N SER A 28 -0.17 -31.64 13.60
CA SER A 28 1.05 -31.22 14.25
C SER A 28 2.16 -31.50 13.25
N LYS A 29 2.47 -30.50 12.41
CA LYS A 29 3.88 -30.25 12.23
C LYS A 29 4.31 -29.83 13.63
N ASP A 30 4.87 -30.78 14.36
CA ASP A 30 5.84 -30.45 15.37
C ASP A 30 6.89 -29.63 14.62
N ILE A 31 6.65 -28.32 14.54
CA ILE A 31 7.76 -27.39 14.57
C ILE A 31 8.24 -27.65 15.98
N GLU A 32 9.23 -28.53 16.11
CA GLU A 32 10.20 -28.40 17.17
C GLU A 32 10.68 -26.96 17.05
N ILE A 33 10.01 -26.05 17.77
CA ILE A 33 10.65 -24.86 18.24
C ILE A 33 11.63 -25.46 19.24
N LYS A 34 12.82 -25.83 18.74
CA LYS A 34 13.97 -25.93 19.62
C LYS A 34 13.93 -24.63 20.39
N GLU A 35 13.75 -24.72 21.70
CA GLU A 35 14.19 -23.65 22.57
C GLU A 35 15.62 -23.38 22.10
N ILE A 36 15.84 -22.25 21.43
CA ILE A 36 17.18 -21.80 21.09
C ILE A 36 17.76 -21.53 22.47
N GLU A 37 18.46 -22.53 23.00
CA GLU A 37 19.27 -22.36 24.19
C GLU A 37 20.19 -21.18 23.85
N THR A 38 20.38 -20.26 24.78
CA THR A 38 21.14 -19.01 24.57
C THR A 38 22.57 -19.23 24.06
N GLU A 39 23.03 -20.48 24.05
CA GLU A 39 24.33 -20.98 23.59
C GLU A 39 24.35 -21.45 22.12
N ASP A 40 23.20 -21.58 21.46
CA ASP A 40 23.13 -21.97 20.04
C ASP A 40 23.74 -20.89 19.14
N ILE A 41 24.72 -21.29 18.33
CA ILE A 41 25.42 -20.39 17.39
C ILE A 41 24.54 -20.19 16.14
N LEU A 42 24.16 -18.94 15.90
CA LEU A 42 23.40 -18.52 14.72
C LEU A 42 24.25 -18.62 13.45
N PRO A 43 23.64 -18.61 12.24
CA PRO A 43 24.36 -18.59 10.95
C PRO A 43 25.34 -17.41 10.79
N THR A 44 25.19 -16.37 11.61
CA THR A 44 26.10 -15.23 11.70
C THR A 44 27.39 -15.53 12.47
N GLY A 45 27.53 -16.72 13.05
CA GLY A 45 28.66 -17.11 13.90
C GLY A 45 28.61 -16.55 15.33
N ARG A 46 27.48 -15.96 15.73
CA ARG A 46 27.23 -15.38 17.07
C ARG A 46 26.18 -16.17 17.82
N THR A 47 26.21 -16.18 19.15
CA THR A 47 25.05 -16.63 19.92
C THR A 47 23.87 -15.67 19.73
N PHE A 48 22.67 -16.07 20.14
CA PHE A 48 21.50 -15.19 20.10
C PHE A 48 21.73 -13.88 20.87
N GLU A 49 22.27 -13.96 22.09
CA GLU A 49 22.55 -12.78 22.93
C GLU A 49 23.58 -11.85 22.28
N GLU A 50 24.64 -12.42 21.71
CA GLU A 50 25.67 -11.66 20.99
C GLU A 50 25.11 -10.97 19.75
N GLN A 51 24.23 -11.64 19.01
CA GLN A 51 23.57 -11.08 17.83
C GLN A 51 22.65 -9.91 18.22
N VAL A 52 21.82 -10.07 19.26
CA VAL A 52 20.97 -9.00 19.76
C VAL A 52 21.80 -7.78 20.20
N LYS A 53 22.91 -8.02 20.92
CA LYS A 53 23.80 -6.94 21.35
C LYS A 53 24.47 -6.24 20.17
N HIS A 54 24.95 -7.00 19.19
CA HIS A 54 25.54 -6.47 17.96
C HIS A 54 24.54 -5.61 17.19
N ASP A 55 23.31 -6.09 17.02
CA ASP A 55 22.29 -5.39 16.25
C ASP A 55 21.82 -4.11 16.96
N LEU A 56 21.68 -4.15 18.29
CA LEU A 56 21.40 -2.97 19.10
C LEU A 56 22.52 -1.92 18.98
N GLN A 57 23.79 -2.33 19.03
CA GLN A 57 24.92 -1.42 18.84
C GLN A 57 24.90 -0.77 17.46
N ASN A 58 24.61 -1.56 16.41
CA ASN A 58 24.50 -1.03 15.05
C ASN A 58 23.36 -0.01 14.92
N VAL A 59 22.21 -0.27 15.53
CA VAL A 59 21.08 0.67 15.56
C VAL A 59 21.49 1.96 16.26
N ILE A 60 22.06 1.89 17.47
CA ILE A 60 22.50 3.06 18.24
C ILE A 60 23.53 3.88 17.45
N GLU A 61 24.50 3.22 16.80
CA GLU A 61 25.48 3.92 15.96
C GLU A 61 24.84 4.57 14.74
N SER A 62 23.88 3.90 14.11
CA SER A 62 23.14 4.44 12.97
C SER A 62 22.30 5.65 13.35
N GLU A 63 21.63 5.62 14.50
CA GLU A 63 20.81 6.72 15.02
C GLU A 63 21.68 7.93 15.37
N LYS A 64 22.83 7.71 16.03
CA LYS A 64 23.81 8.76 16.32
C LYS A 64 24.35 9.46 15.08
N ARG A 65 24.45 8.74 13.96
CA ARG A 65 24.92 9.30 12.67
C ARG A 65 23.78 9.78 11.79
N SER A 66 22.53 9.56 12.19
CA SER A 66 21.36 9.93 11.39
C SER A 66 21.24 11.44 11.28
N ILE A 67 20.80 11.92 10.11
CA ILE A 67 20.44 13.34 9.92
C ILE A 67 19.05 13.66 10.48
N ASN A 68 18.28 12.64 10.86
CA ASN A 68 16.89 12.79 11.28
C ASN A 68 16.82 13.36 12.71
N PRO A 69 16.22 14.55 12.92
CA PRO A 69 16.18 15.22 14.22
C PRO A 69 15.54 14.40 15.34
N LYS A 70 14.67 13.45 15.00
CA LYS A 70 13.97 12.58 15.97
C LYS A 70 14.93 11.79 16.86
N PHE A 71 16.10 11.42 16.35
CA PHE A 71 17.09 10.63 17.11
C PHE A 71 18.03 11.48 17.98
N HIS A 72 17.89 12.80 17.93
CA HIS A 72 18.75 13.76 18.63
C HIS A 72 17.98 14.66 19.58
N ARG A 73 16.76 14.23 19.97
CA ARG A 73 15.96 14.93 20.97
C ARG A 73 16.63 14.82 22.34
N THR A 74 16.52 15.89 23.12
CA THR A 74 16.87 15.85 24.54
C THR A 74 15.77 15.16 25.34
N GLU A 75 16.10 14.59 26.50
CA GLU A 75 15.12 13.98 27.41
C GLU A 75 13.94 14.92 27.72
N ARG A 76 14.24 16.21 27.91
CA ARG A 76 13.20 17.24 28.11
C ARG A 76 12.27 17.40 26.91
N GLU A 77 12.78 17.30 25.69
CA GLU A 77 11.97 17.40 24.47
C GLU A 77 11.09 16.16 24.28
N GLU A 78 11.62 14.99 24.60
CA GLU A 78 10.88 13.72 24.61
C GLU A 78 9.72 13.79 25.62
N ASP A 79 9.98 14.25 26.84
CA ASP A 79 8.96 14.47 27.86
C ASP A 79 7.87 15.45 27.41
N LEU A 80 8.25 16.55 26.75
CA LEU A 80 7.29 17.53 26.23
C LEU A 80 6.40 16.91 25.14
N SER A 81 6.98 16.14 24.22
CA SER A 81 6.26 15.44 23.16
C SER A 81 5.33 14.37 23.72
N PHE A 82 5.81 13.56 24.67
CA PHE A 82 5.04 12.53 25.35
C PHE A 82 3.85 13.11 26.12
N ASN A 83 4.09 14.13 26.96
CA ASN A 83 3.02 14.78 27.70
C ASN A 83 1.97 15.43 26.79
N PHE A 84 2.40 15.99 25.65
CA PHE A 84 1.47 16.50 24.64
C PHE A 84 0.60 15.39 24.05
N SER A 85 1.20 14.26 23.66
CA SER A 85 0.47 13.14 23.03
C SER A 85 -0.54 12.51 23.99
N GLN A 86 -0.21 12.40 25.28
CA GLN A 86 -1.14 11.92 26.30
C GLN A 86 -2.30 12.90 26.53
N LYS A 87 -1.99 14.19 26.68
CA LYS A 87 -2.99 15.22 26.99
C LYS A 87 -3.98 15.46 25.85
N TRP A 88 -3.53 15.37 24.59
CA TRP A 88 -4.34 15.70 23.41
C TRP A 88 -4.67 14.50 22.52
N SER A 89 -4.55 13.27 23.05
CA SER A 89 -4.72 12.01 22.32
C SER A 89 -5.99 11.95 21.46
N TYR A 90 -7.14 12.36 21.99
CA TYR A 90 -8.40 12.37 21.23
C TYR A 90 -8.36 13.33 20.03
N ALA A 91 -7.79 14.53 20.21
CA ALA A 91 -7.70 15.51 19.13
C ALA A 91 -6.70 15.05 18.06
N ILE A 92 -5.56 14.49 18.49
CA ILE A 92 -4.57 13.86 17.62
C ILE A 92 -5.24 12.79 16.77
N GLN A 93 -5.89 11.82 17.38
CA GLN A 93 -6.54 10.72 16.67
C GLN A 93 -7.51 11.21 15.59
N LYS A 94 -8.27 12.27 15.86
CA LYS A 94 -9.16 12.87 14.85
C LYS A 94 -8.38 13.36 13.63
N TYR A 95 -7.33 14.15 13.84
CA TYR A 95 -6.50 14.65 12.74
C TYR A 95 -5.77 13.53 11.98
N GLU A 96 -5.26 12.54 12.69
CA GLU A 96 -4.61 11.39 12.07
C GLU A 96 -5.59 10.60 11.19
N ASN A 97 -6.81 10.36 11.68
CA ASN A 97 -7.86 9.73 10.89
C ASN A 97 -8.21 10.55 9.65
N ASP A 98 -8.31 11.87 9.76
CA ASP A 98 -8.57 12.76 8.63
C ASP A 98 -7.45 12.62 7.58
N ILE A 99 -6.17 12.67 8.01
CA ILE A 99 -5.02 12.48 7.12
C ILE A 99 -5.09 11.11 6.43
N TYR A 100 -5.22 10.01 7.18
CA TYR A 100 -5.28 8.67 6.62
C TYR A 100 -6.45 8.49 5.66
N SER A 101 -7.62 9.06 5.99
CA SER A 101 -8.81 8.95 5.15
C SER A 101 -8.64 9.66 3.81
N GLU A 102 -7.96 10.81 3.79
CA GLU A 102 -7.74 11.56 2.56
C GLU A 102 -6.55 11.04 1.76
N THR A 103 -5.46 10.60 2.39
CA THR A 103 -4.31 10.02 1.69
C THR A 103 -4.63 8.65 1.09
N ALA A 104 -5.52 7.86 1.70
CA ALA A 104 -5.95 6.56 1.15
C ALA A 104 -6.70 6.68 -0.20
N LYS A 105 -7.26 7.85 -0.52
CA LYS A 105 -7.97 8.12 -1.78
C LYS A 105 -7.08 8.70 -2.87
N VAL A 106 -5.86 9.13 -2.53
CA VAL A 106 -4.94 9.74 -3.50
C VAL A 106 -4.56 8.71 -4.57
N GLY A 107 -4.74 9.08 -5.84
CA GLY A 107 -4.42 8.22 -6.98
C GLY A 107 -5.44 7.11 -7.25
N THR A 108 -6.58 7.10 -6.54
CA THR A 108 -7.62 6.07 -6.71
C THR A 108 -8.84 6.56 -7.47
N LEU A 109 -8.90 7.85 -7.83
CA LEU A 109 -10.05 8.45 -8.51
C LEU A 109 -9.92 8.33 -10.03
N ASN A 110 -11.04 8.47 -10.74
CA ASN A 110 -11.14 8.15 -12.17
C ASN A 110 -10.85 9.32 -13.11
N SER A 111 -10.47 10.49 -12.58
CA SER A 111 -10.12 11.64 -13.39
C SER A 111 -8.90 12.36 -12.84
N VAL A 112 -8.20 13.09 -13.71
CA VAL A 112 -7.06 13.92 -13.29
C VAL A 112 -7.50 15.02 -12.33
N ASP A 113 -8.64 15.66 -12.61
CA ASP A 113 -9.16 16.77 -11.80
C ASP A 113 -9.54 16.30 -10.38
N ASP A 114 -10.24 15.16 -10.27
CA ASP A 114 -10.62 14.60 -8.97
C ASP A 114 -9.39 14.22 -8.15
N ASN A 115 -8.37 13.61 -8.79
CA ASN A 115 -7.13 13.25 -8.09
C ASN A 115 -6.34 14.48 -7.63
N ILE A 116 -6.31 15.56 -8.42
CA ILE A 116 -5.72 16.84 -8.02
C ILE A 116 -6.45 17.41 -6.80
N GLU A 117 -7.79 17.46 -6.84
CA GLU A 117 -8.60 17.92 -5.70
C GLU A 117 -8.34 17.06 -4.45
N GLN A 118 -8.24 15.75 -4.62
CA GLN A 118 -7.96 14.82 -3.53
C GLN A 118 -6.57 15.02 -2.92
N CYS A 119 -5.55 15.31 -3.74
CA CYS A 119 -4.23 15.68 -3.23
C CYS A 119 -4.30 16.95 -2.38
N HIS A 120 -5.04 17.97 -2.83
CA HIS A 120 -5.23 19.19 -2.04
C HIS A 120 -5.93 18.93 -0.71
N LYS A 121 -6.95 18.06 -0.67
CA LYS A 121 -7.63 17.66 0.59
C LYS A 121 -6.66 16.99 1.56
N ALA A 122 -5.87 16.04 1.09
CA ALA A 122 -4.89 15.35 1.92
C ALA A 122 -3.81 16.31 2.46
N ILE A 123 -3.28 17.19 1.62
CA ILE A 123 -2.30 18.21 2.04
C ILE A 123 -2.94 19.17 3.05
N ALA A 124 -4.18 19.61 2.84
CA ALA A 124 -4.88 20.49 3.77
C ALA A 124 -5.12 19.84 5.13
N ALA A 125 -5.48 18.55 5.17
CA ALA A 125 -5.62 17.80 6.43
C ALA A 125 -4.29 17.72 7.19
N PHE A 126 -3.19 17.46 6.48
CA PHE A 126 -1.84 17.43 7.05
C PHE A 126 -1.43 18.78 7.64
N GLU A 127 -1.57 19.86 6.88
CA GLU A 127 -1.22 21.21 7.35
C GLU A 127 -2.16 21.69 8.47
N ALA A 128 -3.43 21.29 8.47
CA ALA A 128 -4.34 21.57 9.58
C ALA A 128 -3.85 20.91 10.88
N PHE A 129 -3.39 19.66 10.81
CA PHE A 129 -2.84 18.99 11.98
C PHE A 129 -1.53 19.62 12.45
N ARG A 130 -0.63 19.94 11.51
CA ARG A 130 0.61 20.66 11.80
C ARG A 130 0.34 21.95 12.55
N ASN A 131 -0.56 22.77 12.02
CA ASN A 131 -0.96 24.05 12.61
C ASN A 131 -1.56 23.87 14.01
N TYR A 132 -2.40 22.84 14.19
CA TYR A 132 -2.96 22.51 15.50
C TYR A 132 -1.85 22.21 16.51
N CYS A 133 -0.93 21.30 16.18
CA CYS A 133 0.19 20.90 17.02
C CYS A 133 1.10 22.07 17.37
N TYR A 134 1.53 22.84 16.38
CA TYR A 134 2.46 23.95 16.53
C TYR A 134 1.87 25.08 17.38
N LYS A 135 0.57 25.36 17.23
CA LYS A 135 -0.12 26.40 18.02
C LYS A 135 -0.31 26.01 19.48
N LYS A 136 -0.36 24.71 19.81
CA LYS A 136 -0.71 24.25 21.16
C LYS A 136 0.46 24.31 22.13
N SER A 137 1.64 23.87 21.73
CA SER A 137 2.84 23.91 22.58
C SER A 137 4.09 23.52 21.81
N LYS A 138 5.27 23.73 22.43
CA LYS A 138 6.53 23.18 21.94
C LYS A 138 6.51 21.64 21.84
N GLY A 139 5.89 20.98 22.80
CA GLY A 139 5.69 19.53 22.77
C GLY A 139 4.85 19.07 21.58
N GLY A 140 3.81 19.84 21.21
CA GLY A 140 3.03 19.58 20.01
C GLY A 140 3.84 19.73 18.72
N GLN A 141 4.66 20.77 18.63
CA GLN A 141 5.59 20.91 17.50
C GLN A 141 6.52 19.70 17.37
N ILE A 142 7.20 19.31 18.45
CA ILE A 142 8.11 18.15 18.46
C ILE A 142 7.38 16.88 18.08
N TYR A 143 6.20 16.64 18.66
CA TYR A 143 5.36 15.49 18.33
C TYR A 143 5.06 15.43 16.84
N PHE A 144 4.60 16.53 16.23
CA PHE A 144 4.28 16.55 14.81
C PHE A 144 5.53 16.32 13.96
N ASP A 145 6.63 17.01 14.27
CA ASP A 145 7.89 16.87 13.53
C ASP A 145 8.37 15.41 13.53
N ASP A 146 8.37 14.74 14.70
CA ASP A 146 8.90 13.39 14.85
C ASP A 146 7.97 12.29 14.31
N MET A 147 6.67 12.54 14.25
CA MET A 147 5.67 11.56 13.79
C MET A 147 5.33 11.71 12.31
N TRP A 148 5.41 12.93 11.76
CA TRP A 148 4.85 13.26 10.45
C TRP A 148 5.82 13.95 9.49
N GLU A 149 6.78 14.74 9.97
CA GLU A 149 7.68 15.53 9.10
C GLU A 149 9.07 14.87 8.95
N HIS A 150 9.50 14.12 9.95
CA HIS A 150 10.78 13.42 10.02
C HIS A 150 10.56 11.92 10.22
N CYS A 151 9.66 11.33 9.44
CA CYS A 151 9.51 9.89 9.35
C CYS A 151 10.80 9.25 8.82
N HIS A 152 10.98 7.95 9.10
CA HIS A 152 12.09 7.18 8.54
C HIS A 152 11.66 5.74 8.27
N ASN A 153 12.32 5.11 7.31
CA ASN A 153 12.22 3.69 7.03
C ASN A 153 13.58 3.17 6.53
N SER A 154 13.67 1.88 6.19
CA SER A 154 14.93 1.26 5.75
C SER A 154 15.50 1.83 4.45
N LYS A 155 14.72 2.58 3.67
CA LYS A 155 15.13 3.18 2.38
C LYS A 155 15.35 4.68 2.44
N ASN A 156 14.61 5.38 3.30
CA ASN A 156 14.68 6.82 3.46
C ASN A 156 14.80 7.18 4.94
N HIS A 157 15.93 7.77 5.30
CA HIS A 157 16.29 8.08 6.67
C HIS A 157 15.56 9.31 7.24
N CYS A 158 15.00 10.18 6.40
CA CYS A 158 14.25 11.35 6.83
C CYS A 158 13.31 11.83 5.72
N PHE A 159 12.00 11.71 5.92
CA PHE A 159 11.00 12.20 4.97
C PHE A 159 9.73 12.70 5.67
N SER A 160 9.05 13.64 5.03
CA SER A 160 7.70 14.05 5.43
C SER A 160 6.68 13.07 4.86
N TYR A 161 5.75 12.62 5.69
CA TYR A 161 4.70 11.66 5.32
C TYR A 161 3.89 12.14 4.10
N ILE A 162 3.63 13.44 4.00
CA ILE A 162 2.83 14.03 2.91
C ILE A 162 3.62 14.22 1.60
N GLN A 163 4.94 13.99 1.61
CA GLN A 163 5.79 14.32 0.46
C GLN A 163 5.37 13.58 -0.82
N SER A 164 5.03 12.29 -0.74
CA SER A 164 4.58 11.53 -1.90
C SER A 164 3.29 12.08 -2.53
N THR A 165 2.40 12.66 -1.71
CA THR A 165 1.18 13.31 -2.20
C THR A 165 1.50 14.63 -2.89
N LYS A 166 2.47 15.39 -2.36
CA LYS A 166 2.96 16.64 -3.00
C LYS A 166 3.65 16.33 -4.33
N ASP A 167 4.47 15.29 -4.38
CA ASP A 167 5.16 14.86 -5.60
C ASP A 167 4.15 14.41 -6.67
N TYR A 168 3.14 13.62 -6.26
CA TYR A 168 2.08 13.19 -7.18
C TYR A 168 1.22 14.35 -7.69
N LEU A 169 0.89 15.32 -6.83
CA LEU A 169 0.20 16.55 -7.26
C LEU A 169 1.01 17.31 -8.32
N ASN A 170 2.32 17.46 -8.10
CA ASN A 170 3.20 18.12 -9.06
C ASN A 170 3.22 17.34 -10.39
N GLU A 171 3.37 16.01 -10.33
CA GLU A 171 3.34 15.15 -11.52
C GLU A 171 2.04 15.33 -12.33
N LEU A 172 0.88 15.29 -11.67
CA LEU A 172 -0.42 15.48 -12.32
C LEU A 172 -0.56 16.88 -12.92
N THR A 173 -0.06 17.91 -12.23
CA THR A 173 -0.21 19.30 -12.66
C THR A 173 0.73 19.64 -13.83
N GLU A 174 1.99 19.20 -13.78
CA GLU A 174 2.96 19.43 -14.84
C GLU A 174 2.64 18.65 -16.11
N ASN A 175 1.97 17.50 -15.99
CA ASN A 175 1.62 16.62 -17.11
C ASN A 175 0.10 16.55 -17.34
N TYR A 176 -0.62 17.60 -16.97
CA TYR A 176 -2.09 17.63 -16.91
C TYR A 176 -2.75 17.12 -18.20
N ASP A 177 -2.36 17.66 -19.36
CA ASP A 177 -2.96 17.30 -20.65
C ASP A 177 -2.76 15.82 -21.01
N ALA A 178 -1.56 15.28 -20.75
CA ALA A 178 -1.25 13.89 -21.01
C ALA A 178 -2.06 12.96 -20.09
N TYR A 179 -2.17 13.31 -18.80
CA TYR A 179 -2.98 12.57 -17.84
C TYR A 179 -4.47 12.64 -18.18
N LYS A 180 -4.97 13.80 -18.60
CA LYS A 180 -6.36 13.97 -19.02
C LYS A 180 -6.74 13.01 -20.15
N VAL A 181 -5.93 12.97 -21.21
CA VAL A 181 -6.13 12.03 -22.32
C VAL A 181 -6.07 10.58 -21.83
N ARG A 182 -5.10 10.24 -20.98
CA ARG A 182 -4.99 8.90 -20.39
C ARG A 182 -6.25 8.51 -19.63
N PHE A 183 -6.74 9.34 -18.72
CA PHE A 183 -7.94 9.05 -17.92
C PHE A 183 -9.19 8.92 -18.80
N GLU A 184 -9.34 9.76 -19.82
CA GLU A 184 -10.41 9.65 -20.81
C GLU A 184 -10.37 8.30 -21.53
N LYS A 185 -9.18 7.85 -21.95
CA LYS A 185 -8.98 6.53 -22.57
C LYS A 185 -9.23 5.39 -21.59
N GLU A 186 -8.76 5.48 -20.36
CA GLU A 186 -8.99 4.48 -19.30
C GLU A 186 -10.49 4.31 -19.01
N SER A 187 -11.27 5.41 -19.00
CA SER A 187 -12.73 5.35 -18.78
C SER A 187 -13.51 4.62 -19.88
N GLN A 188 -12.93 4.54 -21.08
CA GLN A 188 -13.53 3.90 -22.25
C GLN A 188 -12.80 2.60 -22.63
N LEU A 189 -11.86 2.14 -21.80
CA LEU A 189 -10.91 1.10 -22.15
C LEU A 189 -11.60 -0.20 -22.56
N ASP A 190 -12.66 -0.60 -21.86
CA ASP A 190 -13.46 -1.78 -22.21
C ASP A 190 -14.01 -1.70 -23.64
N LYS A 191 -14.56 -0.55 -24.04
CA LYS A 191 -15.12 -0.35 -25.38
C LYS A 191 -14.02 -0.38 -26.44
N ILE A 192 -12.90 0.29 -26.17
CA ILE A 192 -11.74 0.33 -27.06
C ILE A 192 -11.18 -1.07 -27.27
N LEU A 193 -11.04 -1.85 -26.19
CA LEU A 193 -10.54 -3.22 -26.24
C LEU A 193 -11.46 -4.15 -27.02
N LEU A 194 -12.77 -4.07 -26.78
CA LEU A 194 -13.75 -4.87 -27.51
C LEU A 194 -13.75 -4.55 -29.01
N ASP A 195 -13.67 -3.27 -29.38
CA ASP A 195 -13.57 -2.86 -30.78
C ASP A 195 -12.30 -3.41 -31.46
N ILE A 196 -11.13 -3.25 -30.82
CA ILE A 196 -9.86 -3.78 -31.34
C ILE A 196 -9.92 -5.31 -31.53
N ILE A 197 -10.41 -6.05 -30.53
CA ILE A 197 -10.49 -7.52 -30.57
C ILE A 197 -11.52 -7.98 -31.62
N SER A 198 -12.60 -7.24 -31.81
CA SER A 198 -13.60 -7.54 -32.85
C SER A 198 -13.04 -7.41 -34.27
N ASN A 199 -12.18 -6.41 -34.49
CA ASN A 199 -11.58 -6.12 -35.79
C ASN A 199 -10.39 -7.05 -36.12
N ASP A 200 -9.66 -7.56 -35.12
CA ASP A 200 -8.57 -8.53 -35.27
C ASP A 200 -8.83 -9.74 -34.35
N ASN A 201 -9.75 -10.62 -34.77
CA ASN A 201 -10.11 -11.79 -33.97
C ASN A 201 -8.93 -12.75 -33.87
N GLY A 202 -8.45 -13.02 -32.65
CA GLY A 202 -7.20 -13.73 -32.42
C GLY A 202 -5.98 -12.79 -32.32
N ILE A 203 -6.17 -11.53 -31.97
CA ILE A 203 -5.07 -10.59 -31.69
C ILE A 203 -4.23 -11.04 -30.50
N SER A 204 -2.91 -10.86 -30.59
CA SER A 204 -2.02 -11.05 -29.45
C SER A 204 -2.14 -9.89 -28.47
N GLN A 205 -2.23 -10.18 -27.16
CA GLN A 205 -2.31 -9.17 -26.11
C GLN A 205 -1.16 -8.14 -26.16
N ARG A 206 0.04 -8.53 -26.62
CA ARG A 206 1.17 -7.59 -26.79
C ARG A 206 0.93 -6.54 -27.87
N LYS A 207 0.10 -6.83 -28.87
CA LYS A 207 -0.26 -5.88 -29.92
C LYS A 207 -1.23 -4.79 -29.44
N LEU A 208 -1.90 -4.99 -28.30
CA LEU A 208 -2.79 -3.97 -27.74
C LEU A 208 -2.02 -2.74 -27.24
N TYR A 209 -0.81 -2.93 -26.70
CA TYR A 209 -0.04 -1.85 -26.08
C TYR A 209 0.31 -0.69 -27.04
N PRO A 210 0.84 -0.93 -28.25
CA PRO A 210 1.09 0.17 -29.19
C PRO A 210 -0.19 0.79 -29.77
N LEU A 211 -1.35 0.14 -29.66
CA LEU A 211 -2.63 0.67 -30.15
C LEU A 211 -3.30 1.64 -29.16
N ILE A 212 -2.89 1.58 -27.89
CA ILE A 212 -3.41 2.45 -26.82
C ILE A 212 -2.21 2.97 -26.00
N PRO A 213 -1.29 3.74 -26.62
CA PRO A 213 -0.02 4.10 -26.00
C PRO A 213 -0.16 5.01 -24.78
N GLU A 214 -1.28 5.72 -24.64
CA GLU A 214 -1.56 6.62 -23.52
C GLU A 214 -1.92 5.86 -22.23
N VAL A 215 -2.33 4.59 -22.35
CA VAL A 215 -2.77 3.78 -21.21
C VAL A 215 -1.65 2.83 -20.78
N PRO A 216 -1.30 2.78 -19.49
CA PRO A 216 -0.31 1.85 -18.98
C PRO A 216 -0.67 0.39 -19.28
N GLN A 217 0.33 -0.41 -19.64
CA GLN A 217 0.15 -1.84 -19.93
C GLN A 217 -0.47 -2.61 -18.75
N ALA A 218 -0.26 -2.15 -17.51
CA ALA A 218 -0.90 -2.73 -16.33
C ALA A 218 -2.43 -2.53 -16.35
N SER A 219 -2.91 -1.32 -16.66
CA SER A 219 -4.34 -1.01 -16.81
C SER A 219 -4.96 -1.84 -17.94
N ILE A 220 -4.29 -1.93 -19.09
CA ILE A 220 -4.74 -2.76 -20.22
C ILE A 220 -4.87 -4.24 -19.81
N ARG A 221 -3.86 -4.79 -19.12
CA ARG A 221 -3.89 -6.19 -18.64
C ARG A 221 -5.06 -6.44 -17.68
N LYS A 222 -5.27 -5.54 -16.72
CA LYS A 222 -6.36 -5.64 -15.75
C LYS A 222 -7.73 -5.61 -16.45
N ALA A 223 -7.95 -4.66 -17.36
CA ALA A 223 -9.20 -4.56 -18.11
C ALA A 223 -9.47 -5.82 -18.96
N VAL A 224 -8.45 -6.37 -19.62
CA VAL A 224 -8.58 -7.66 -20.34
C VAL A 224 -9.00 -8.79 -19.38
N ASP A 225 -8.37 -8.90 -18.21
CA ASP A 225 -8.71 -9.93 -17.23
C ASP A 225 -10.15 -9.76 -16.68
N GLU A 226 -10.61 -8.53 -16.52
CA GLU A 226 -12.00 -8.21 -16.14
C GLU A 226 -13.00 -8.58 -17.25
N LEU A 227 -12.69 -8.30 -18.52
CA LEU A 227 -13.51 -8.70 -19.66
C LEU A 227 -13.59 -10.23 -19.82
N VAL A 228 -12.49 -10.94 -19.53
CA VAL A 228 -12.47 -12.42 -19.50
C VAL A 228 -13.34 -12.94 -18.38
N LYS A 229 -13.22 -12.37 -17.17
CA LYS A 229 -14.07 -12.73 -16.03
C LYS A 229 -15.55 -12.45 -16.29
N ALA A 230 -15.85 -11.39 -17.04
CA ALA A 230 -17.20 -11.06 -17.48
C ALA A 230 -17.71 -11.93 -18.65
N GLY A 231 -16.89 -12.85 -19.17
CA GLY A 231 -17.27 -13.73 -20.27
C GLY A 231 -17.39 -13.03 -21.63
N LYS A 232 -16.81 -11.83 -21.79
CA LYS A 232 -16.85 -11.07 -23.06
C LYS A 232 -15.66 -11.36 -23.97
N VAL A 233 -14.54 -11.78 -23.39
CA VAL A 233 -13.30 -12.08 -24.10
C VAL A 233 -12.81 -13.47 -23.70
N ILE A 234 -12.35 -14.25 -24.68
CA ILE A 234 -11.63 -15.50 -24.46
C ILE A 234 -10.14 -15.22 -24.49
N LYS A 235 -9.40 -15.73 -23.51
CA LYS A 235 -7.96 -15.55 -23.38
C LYS A 235 -7.26 -16.91 -23.33
N GLU A 236 -6.43 -17.21 -24.33
CA GLU A 236 -5.68 -18.46 -24.42
C GLU A 236 -4.17 -18.17 -24.39
N LYS A 237 -3.42 -18.98 -23.64
CA LYS A 237 -1.97 -18.83 -23.54
C LYS A 237 -1.28 -19.40 -24.79
N LYS A 238 -0.52 -18.57 -25.48
CA LYS A 238 0.31 -18.97 -26.64
C LYS A 238 1.76 -18.56 -26.41
N GLY A 239 2.58 -19.50 -25.94
CA GLY A 239 3.97 -19.27 -25.57
C GLY A 239 4.11 -18.28 -24.40
N SER A 240 4.77 -17.14 -24.65
CA SER A 240 5.01 -16.07 -23.66
C SER A 240 3.98 -14.93 -23.72
N SER A 241 2.91 -15.09 -24.48
CA SER A 241 1.82 -14.13 -24.60
C SER A 241 0.46 -14.83 -24.54
N TYR A 242 -0.60 -14.03 -24.61
CA TYR A 242 -1.97 -14.49 -24.73
C TYR A 242 -2.53 -14.03 -26.06
N THR A 243 -3.35 -14.89 -26.65
CA THR A 243 -4.19 -14.55 -27.78
C THR A 243 -5.60 -14.28 -27.26
N LEU A 244 -6.29 -13.32 -27.87
CA LEU A 244 -7.59 -12.81 -27.43
C LEU A 244 -8.61 -12.93 -28.55
N TRP A 245 -9.83 -13.36 -28.18
CA TRP A 245 -10.98 -13.45 -29.08
C TRP A 245 -12.21 -12.89 -28.36
N LEU A 246 -13.22 -12.47 -29.11
CA LEU A 246 -14.53 -12.26 -28.52
C LEU A 246 -15.12 -13.61 -28.08
N ALA A 247 -15.79 -13.62 -26.94
CA ALA A 247 -16.60 -14.77 -26.57
C ALA A 247 -17.84 -14.83 -27.47
N GLU A 248 -18.23 -16.04 -27.90
CA GLU A 248 -19.46 -16.21 -28.67
C GLU A 248 -20.69 -16.02 -27.75
N GLY A 249 -21.43 -14.92 -27.97
CA GLY A 249 -22.71 -14.54 -27.35
C GLY A 249 -22.68 -13.11 -26.80
N GLU A 250 -23.40 -12.11 -27.33
CA GLU A 250 -24.70 -12.09 -28.01
C GLU A 250 -24.60 -11.59 -29.47
N ALA A 251 -24.85 -12.49 -30.43
CA ALA A 251 -25.33 -12.09 -31.75
C ALA A 251 -26.86 -12.23 -31.72
N ASN A 252 -27.55 -11.10 -31.55
CA ASN A 252 -29.00 -10.87 -31.61
C ASN A 252 -29.90 -11.59 -30.60
#